data_AF-A0A945B063-F1
#
_entry.id   AF-A0A945B063-F1
#
_cell.length_a   1.000
_cell.length_b   1.000
_cell.length_c   1.000
_cell.angle_alpha   90.00
_cell.angle_beta   90.00
_cell.angle_gamma   90.00
#
_symmetry.space_group_name_H-M   'P 1'
#
loop_
_entity.id
_entity.type
_entity.pdbx_description
1 polymer ?
#
loop_
_entity_poly.entity_id
_entity_poly.type
_entity_poly.pdbx_seq_one_letter_code
_entity_poly.pdbx_strand_id
1 'polypeptide(L)'
;MDKLRKRIDELDAEMLKLLNERAECVVKIGVIKQKEESEVVVPKREKELLNRLTKLNNGPMTEKMVHRLFQGIIDTLKELQK
;
A
#
# COMPACT_ATOMS: atom_id res chain seq x y z
N MET A 1 7.89 7.20 28.01
CA MET A 1 8.20 6.12 27.05
C MET A 1 7.00 5.21 26.83
N ASP A 2 6.38 4.68 27.89
CA ASP A 2 5.30 3.68 27.73
C ASP A 2 4.04 4.21 27.04
N LYS A 3 3.66 5.47 27.27
CA LYS A 3 2.54 6.11 26.55
C LYS A 3 2.77 6.20 25.04
N LEU A 4 4.00 6.49 24.62
CA LEU A 4 4.35 6.57 23.19
C LEU A 4 4.36 5.19 22.54
N ARG A 5 4.86 4.17 23.25
CA ARG A 5 4.83 2.78 22.78
C ARG A 5 3.40 2.29 22.60
N LYS A 6 2.53 2.51 23.60
CA LYS A 6 1.12 2.16 23.49
C LYS A 6 0.46 2.85 22.29
N ARG A 7 0.79 4.13 22.04
CA ARG A 7 0.28 4.84 20.86
C ARG A 7 0.79 4.24 19.56
N ILE A 8 2.03 3.77 19.51
CA ILE A 8 2.58 3.04 18.35
C ILE A 8 1.81 1.74 18.14
N ASP A 9 1.56 0.95 19.19
CA ASP A 9 0.82 -0.31 19.07
C ASP A 9 -0.61 -0.09 18.52
N GLU A 10 -1.28 0.97 18.97
CA GLU A 10 -2.61 1.36 18.45
C GLU A 10 -2.54 1.75 16.97
N LEU A 11 -1.55 2.56 16.58
CA LEU A 11 -1.33 2.96 15.20
C LEU A 11 -0.99 1.76 14.31
N ASP A 12 -0.19 0.81 14.80
CA ASP A 12 0.17 -0.41 14.07
C ASP A 12 -1.06 -1.28 13.80
N ALA A 13 -1.97 -1.40 14.78
CA ALA A 13 -3.24 -2.10 14.58
C ALA A 13 -4.15 -1.40 13.55
N GLU A 14 -4.24 -0.07 13.60
CA GLU A 14 -4.97 0.72 12.61
C GLU A 14 -4.36 0.58 11.20
N MET A 15 -3.04 0.63 11.09
CA MET A 15 -2.32 0.44 9.82
C MET A 15 -2.55 -0.96 9.27
N LEU A 16 -2.47 -2.01 10.09
CA LEU A 16 -2.72 -3.38 9.65
C LEU A 16 -4.15 -3.56 9.12
N LYS A 17 -5.13 -2.97 9.81
CA LYS A 17 -6.54 -2.99 9.36
C LYS A 17 -6.68 -2.34 7.98
N LEU A 18 -6.13 -1.14 7.79
CA LEU A 18 -6.18 -0.42 6.51
C LEU A 18 -5.44 -1.17 5.39
N LEU A 19 -4.32 -1.82 5.72
CA LEU A 19 -3.57 -2.63 4.77
C LEU A 19 -4.35 -3.87 4.33
N ASN A 20 -5.08 -4.52 5.24
CA ASN A 20 -5.95 -5.66 4.90
C ASN A 20 -7.13 -5.21 4.02
N GLU A 21 -7.77 -4.09 4.32
CA GLU A 21 -8.82 -3.52 3.46
C GLU A 21 -8.28 -3.22 2.04
N ARG A 22 -7.05 -2.69 1.96
CA ARG A 22 -6.35 -2.50 0.68
C ARG A 22 -6.05 -3.84 0.00
N ALA A 23 -5.65 -4.86 0.74
CA ALA A 23 -5.35 -6.19 0.23
C ALA A 23 -6.59 -6.86 -0.40
N GLU A 24 -7.76 -6.73 0.23
CA GLU A 24 -9.03 -7.21 -0.32
C GLU A 24 -9.34 -6.58 -1.68
N CYS A 25 -9.06 -5.28 -1.85
CA CYS A 25 -9.21 -4.61 -3.14
C CYS A 25 -8.28 -5.22 -4.19
N VAL A 26 -7.05 -5.55 -3.80
CA VAL A 26 -6.05 -6.16 -4.70
C VAL A 26 -6.49 -7.57 -5.13
N VAL A 27 -7.01 -8.39 -4.20
CA VAL A 27 -7.55 -9.72 -4.51
C VAL A 27 -8.71 -9.61 -5.49
N LYS A 28 -9.67 -8.71 -5.24
CA LYS A 28 -10.81 -8.49 -6.16
C LYS A 28 -10.35 -8.09 -7.56
N ILE A 29 -9.33 -7.24 -7.66
CA ILE A 29 -8.72 -6.87 -8.95
C ILE A 29 -8.06 -8.09 -9.62
N GLY A 30 -7.33 -8.93 -8.87
CA GLY A 30 -6.74 -10.16 -9.39
C GLY A 30 -7.78 -11.09 -10.01
N VAL A 31 -8.89 -11.33 -9.30
CA VAL A 31 -10.02 -12.16 -9.80
C VAL A 31 -10.61 -11.61 -11.09
N ILE A 32 -10.76 -10.28 -11.21
CA ILE A 32 -11.27 -9.65 -12.45
C ILE A 32 -10.28 -9.87 -13.60
N LYS A 33 -8.98 -9.62 -13.38
CA LYS A 33 -7.95 -9.79 -14.41
C LYS A 33 -7.84 -11.22 -14.94
N GLN A 34 -7.96 -12.21 -14.05
CA GLN A 34 -7.98 -13.63 -14.43
C GLN A 34 -9.17 -13.98 -15.33
N LYS A 35 -10.36 -13.41 -15.03
CA LYS A 35 -11.56 -13.61 -15.86
C LYS A 35 -11.46 -12.94 -17.22
N GLU A 36 -10.71 -11.83 -17.31
CA GLU A 36 -10.56 -11.03 -18.53
C GLU A 36 -9.34 -11.43 -19.39
N GLU A 37 -8.60 -12.50 -19.04
CA GLU A 37 -7.31 -12.88 -19.66
C GLU A 37 -6.32 -11.70 -19.79
N SER A 38 -6.44 -10.73 -18.88
CA SER A 38 -5.70 -9.47 -18.95
C SER A 38 -4.49 -9.56 -18.03
N GLU A 39 -3.35 -9.95 -18.60
CA GLU A 39 -2.05 -9.96 -17.90
C GLU A 39 -1.46 -8.55 -17.68
N VAL A 40 -2.26 -7.49 -17.82
CA VAL A 40 -1.73 -6.14 -17.76
C VAL A 40 -1.39 -5.78 -16.31
N VAL A 41 -0.17 -6.08 -15.92
CA VAL A 41 0.58 -5.32 -14.94
C VAL A 41 0.72 -3.92 -15.54
N VAL A 42 0.18 -2.90 -14.86
CA VAL A 42 0.24 -1.51 -15.33
C VAL A 42 1.26 -0.75 -14.47
N PRO A 43 2.57 -0.78 -14.81
CA PRO A 43 3.60 0.00 -14.11
C PRO A 43 3.23 1.48 -13.93
N LYS A 44 2.45 2.03 -14.86
CA LYS A 44 1.96 3.41 -14.82
C LYS A 44 1.13 3.69 -13.57
N ARG A 45 0.31 2.73 -13.11
CA ARG A 45 -0.58 2.93 -11.96
C ARG A 45 0.18 3.06 -10.64
N GLU A 46 1.28 2.34 -10.51
CA GLU A 46 2.12 2.37 -9.30
C GLU A 46 2.88 3.68 -9.20
N LYS A 47 3.48 4.12 -10.31
CA LYS A 47 4.16 5.42 -10.38
C LYS A 47 3.21 6.57 -10.07
N GLU A 48 1.97 6.54 -10.58
CA GLU A 48 0.93 7.52 -10.24
C GLU A 48 0.58 7.51 -8.76
N LEU A 49 0.44 6.31 -8.15
CA LEU A 49 0.16 6.17 -6.73
C LEU A 49 1.28 6.77 -5.88
N LEU A 50 2.53 6.43 -6.16
CA LEU A 50 3.69 6.91 -5.42
C LEU A 50 3.84 8.43 -5.54
N ASN A 51 3.72 8.98 -6.75
CA ASN A 51 3.73 10.43 -6.96
C ASN A 51 2.61 11.15 -6.18
N ARG A 52 1.41 10.57 -6.14
CA ARG A 52 0.29 11.13 -5.37
C ARG A 52 0.57 11.10 -3.87
N LEU A 53 1.09 10.00 -3.35
CA LEU A 53 1.41 9.85 -1.92
C LEU A 53 2.53 10.80 -1.49
N THR A 54 3.56 10.97 -2.33
CA THR A 54 4.61 11.97 -2.09
C THR A 54 4.04 13.38 -1.98
N LYS A 55 3.08 13.75 -2.85
CA LYS A 55 2.42 15.07 -2.78
C LYS A 55 1.53 15.26 -1.55
N LEU A 56 0.99 14.17 -0.99
CA LEU A 56 0.15 14.21 0.21
C LEU A 56 0.96 14.19 1.51
N ASN A 57 2.26 13.88 1.43
CA ASN A 57 3.14 13.79 2.58
C ASN A 57 3.49 15.18 3.11
N ASN A 58 2.89 15.55 4.25
CA ASN A 58 3.21 16.79 4.97
C ASN A 58 4.28 16.58 6.08
N GLY A 59 5.08 15.52 5.97
CA GLY A 59 6.07 15.13 6.97
C GLY A 59 5.50 14.26 8.10
N PRO A 60 6.35 13.81 9.05
CA PRO A 60 7.79 14.06 9.18
C PRO A 60 8.67 13.19 8.26
N MET A 61 8.07 12.31 7.46
CA MET A 61 8.82 11.46 6.52
C MET A 61 9.37 12.25 5.34
N THR A 62 10.56 11.88 4.87
CA THR A 62 11.06 12.37 3.57
C THR A 62 10.31 11.71 2.42
N GLU A 63 10.27 12.35 1.25
CA GLU A 63 9.68 11.76 0.04
C GLU A 63 10.26 10.38 -0.28
N LYS A 64 11.58 10.20 -0.11
CA LYS A 64 12.27 8.93 -0.32
C LYS A 64 11.78 7.83 0.64
N MET A 65 11.49 8.19 1.90
CA MET A 65 10.95 7.25 2.88
C MET A 65 9.53 6.81 2.50
N VAL A 66 8.67 7.76 2.12
CA VAL A 66 7.31 7.47 1.64
C VAL A 66 7.36 6.55 0.42
N HIS A 67 8.19 6.90 -0.56
CA HIS A 67 8.35 6.08 -1.76
C HIS A 67 8.80 4.65 -1.43
N ARG A 68 9.81 4.49 -0.57
CA ARG A 68 10.32 3.17 -0.19
C ARG A 68 9.27 2.34 0.54
N LEU A 69 8.57 2.93 1.51
CA LEU A 69 7.55 2.24 2.31
C LEU A 69 6.39 1.78 1.42
N PHE A 70 5.83 2.68 0.61
CA PHE A 70 4.68 2.34 -0.21
C PHE A 70 5.03 1.44 -1.39
N GLN A 71 6.24 1.52 -1.94
CA GLN A 71 6.71 0.53 -2.92
C GLN A 71 6.71 -0.87 -2.30
N GLY A 72 7.26 -1.03 -1.09
CA GLY A 72 7.24 -2.30 -0.37
C GLY A 72 5.81 -2.82 -0.15
N ILE A 73 4.89 -1.96 0.32
CA ILE A 73 3.47 -2.32 0.50
C ILE A 73 2.84 -2.77 -0.82
N ILE A 74 3.11 -2.05 -1.92
CA ILE A 74 2.59 -2.39 -3.25
C ILE A 74 3.10 -3.77 -3.66
N ASP A 75 4.41 -4.01 -3.56
CA ASP A 75 5.05 -5.23 -4.03
C ASP A 75 4.59 -6.45 -3.23
N THR A 76 4.51 -6.34 -1.90
CA THR A 76 3.97 -7.41 -1.04
C THR A 76 2.51 -7.73 -1.40
N LEU A 77 1.66 -6.71 -1.59
CA LEU A 77 0.24 -6.97 -1.85
C LEU A 77 -0.04 -7.47 -3.27
N LYS A 78 0.85 -7.23 -4.25
CA LYS A 78 0.73 -7.82 -5.60
C LYS A 78 0.79 -9.33 -5.60
N GLU A 79 1.45 -9.94 -4.61
CA GLU A 79 1.53 -11.40 -4.49
C GLU A 79 0.13 -12.04 -4.35
N LEU A 80 -0.86 -11.26 -3.91
CA LEU A 80 -2.26 -11.65 -3.76
C LEU A 80 -3.09 -11.51 -5.06
N GLN A 81 -2.50 -11.03 -6.17
CA GLN A 81 -3.20 -10.92 -7.47
C GLN A 81 -3.25 -12.26 -8.23
N LYS A 82 -2.68 -13.32 -7.65
CA LYS A 82 -2.70 -14.68 -8.20
C LYS A 82 -4.06 -15.35 -8.07
#